data_AF-A0A1E2VB08-F1
#
_entry.id   AF-A0A1E2VB08-F1
#
_cell.length_a   1.000
_cell.length_b   1.000
_cell.length_c   1.000
_cell.angle_alpha   90.00
_cell.angle_beta   90.00
_cell.angle_gamma   90.00
#
_symmetry.space_group_name_H-M   'P 1'
#
loop_
_entity.id
_entity.type
_entity.pdbx_description
1 polymer ?
#
loop_
_entity_poly.entity_id
_entity_poly.type
_entity_poly.pdbx_seq_one_letter_code
_entity_poly.pdbx_strand_id
1 'polypeptide(L)'
;MPRKKSIKKTASDFIERANELEEFVNSDIAALSDMQKSWCHDYAIIRLYREFEQMMLHVIIGAINNDSSVISETTGVEFPKHLTDEVCEYLVLGGGYFDFKGRDGLIKTLKKYVPEAHYLISAVKKSKYKDALEKLSALRNYAAHESAQSKRAALAAIRQKRVGTSGSWLKLQGRYASISTKLKEVAQEIHDSAPY
;
A
#
# COMPACT_ATOMS: atom_id res chain seq x y z
N MET A 1 22.16 14.61 -15.61
CA MET A 1 21.27 13.47 -15.94
C MET A 1 20.14 13.46 -14.93
N PRO A 2 18.88 13.15 -15.32
CA PRO A 2 17.78 13.01 -14.36
C PRO A 2 18.16 11.95 -13.32
N ARG A 3 17.92 12.23 -12.03
CA ARG A 3 18.20 11.27 -10.97
C ARG A 3 17.19 10.13 -11.09
N LYS A 4 17.68 8.91 -11.28
CA LYS A 4 16.85 7.71 -11.35
C LYS A 4 16.31 7.35 -9.96
N LYS A 5 15.02 7.05 -9.86
CA LYS A 5 14.39 6.59 -8.61
C LYS A 5 14.65 5.10 -8.43
N SER A 6 15.18 4.72 -7.26
CA SER A 6 15.43 3.32 -6.92
C SER A 6 14.16 2.67 -6.39
N ILE A 7 13.66 1.70 -7.17
CA ILE A 7 12.48 0.90 -6.81
C ILE A 7 12.82 -0.02 -5.64
N LYS A 8 14.01 -0.63 -5.66
CA LYS A 8 14.52 -1.46 -4.57
C LYS A 8 14.59 -0.70 -3.24
N LYS A 9 15.21 0.48 -3.23
CA LYS A 9 15.26 1.31 -2.02
C LYS A 9 13.85 1.66 -1.52
N THR A 10 12.95 2.05 -2.41
CA THR A 10 11.56 2.38 -2.05
C THR A 10 10.86 1.21 -1.35
N ALA A 11 11.05 -0.02 -1.84
CA ALA A 11 10.49 -1.21 -1.23
C ALA A 11 11.13 -1.53 0.13
N SER A 12 12.46 -1.42 0.24
CA SER A 12 13.19 -1.61 1.51
C SER A 12 12.77 -0.58 2.57
N ASP A 13 12.69 0.70 2.20
CA ASP A 13 12.25 1.78 3.09
C ASP A 13 10.83 1.48 3.63
N PHE A 14 9.91 0.97 2.79
CA PHE A 14 8.58 0.56 3.25
C PHE A 14 8.64 -0.60 4.26
N ILE A 15 9.47 -1.62 4.02
CA ILE A 15 9.63 -2.75 4.93
C ILE A 15 10.12 -2.27 6.30
N GLU A 16 11.09 -1.36 6.33
CA GLU A 16 11.57 -0.73 7.57
C GLU A 16 10.44 0.02 8.29
N ARG A 17 9.67 0.86 7.59
CA ARG A 17 8.52 1.56 8.18
C ARG A 17 7.44 0.62 8.71
N ALA A 18 7.18 -0.48 8.01
CA ALA A 18 6.22 -1.49 8.46
C ALA A 18 6.71 -2.20 9.73
N ASN A 19 8.02 -2.46 9.86
CA ASN A 19 8.61 -3.00 11.09
C ASN A 19 8.53 -2.00 12.25
N GLU A 20 8.85 -0.72 12.03
CA GLU A 20 8.71 0.34 13.05
C GLU A 20 7.26 0.42 13.59
N LEU A 21 6.26 0.25 12.71
CA LEU A 21 4.86 0.25 13.13
C LEU A 21 4.45 -1.02 13.88
N GLU A 22 4.99 -2.18 13.51
CA GLU A 22 4.81 -3.42 14.29
C GLU A 22 5.43 -3.27 15.68
N GLU A 23 6.63 -2.72 15.79
CA GLU A 23 7.27 -2.43 17.07
C GLU A 23 6.45 -1.43 17.89
N PHE A 24 5.92 -0.38 17.26
CA PHE A 24 5.04 0.61 17.91
C PHE A 24 3.81 -0.05 18.55
N VAL A 25 3.08 -0.90 17.82
CA VAL A 25 1.86 -1.52 18.38
C VAL A 25 2.14 -2.67 19.34
N ASN A 26 3.31 -3.27 19.27
CA ASN A 26 3.77 -4.32 20.20
C ASN A 26 4.52 -3.77 21.42
N SER A 27 4.87 -2.47 21.42
CA SER A 27 5.56 -1.85 22.54
C SER A 27 4.72 -2.01 23.80
N ASP A 28 5.31 -2.64 24.82
CA ASP A 28 4.67 -2.90 26.09
C ASP A 28 4.66 -1.61 26.92
N ILE A 29 3.81 -0.66 26.51
CA ILE A 29 3.53 0.51 27.33
C ILE A 29 2.58 0.00 28.43
N ALA A 30 3.15 -0.52 29.51
CA ALA A 30 2.45 -1.08 30.67
C ALA A 30 1.39 -0.13 31.28
N ALA A 31 1.42 1.15 30.89
CA ALA A 31 0.47 2.19 31.30
C ALA A 31 -0.77 2.36 30.39
N LEU A 32 -0.87 1.69 29.23
CA LEU A 32 -2.02 1.88 28.34
C LEU A 32 -3.19 0.96 28.71
N SER A 33 -4.36 1.59 28.86
CA SER A 33 -5.65 0.90 28.92
C SER A 33 -5.95 0.12 27.63
N ASP A 34 -6.86 -0.85 27.72
CA ASP A 34 -7.31 -1.64 26.57
C ASP A 34 -7.89 -0.78 25.42
N MET A 35 -8.55 0.33 25.78
CA MET A 35 -9.06 1.31 24.83
C MET A 35 -7.92 2.04 24.12
N GLN A 36 -6.92 2.54 24.85
CA GLN A 36 -5.76 3.21 24.28
C GLN A 36 -4.96 2.29 23.35
N LYS A 37 -4.81 1.01 23.71
CA LYS A 37 -4.21 0.00 22.82
C LYS A 37 -4.98 -0.16 21.51
N SER A 38 -6.31 -0.04 21.55
CA SER A 38 -7.14 -0.05 20.34
C SER A 38 -6.86 1.18 19.48
N TRP A 39 -6.78 2.37 20.08
CA TRP A 39 -6.44 3.60 19.36
C TRP A 39 -5.07 3.56 18.70
N CYS A 40 -4.06 2.98 19.37
CA CYS A 40 -2.75 2.75 18.76
C CYS A 40 -2.85 1.91 17.49
N HIS A 41 -3.68 0.87 17.49
CA HIS A 41 -3.90 0.02 16.31
C HIS A 41 -4.74 0.70 15.22
N ASP A 42 -5.72 1.54 15.58
CA ASP A 42 -6.45 2.39 14.62
C ASP A 42 -5.48 3.34 13.90
N TYR A 43 -4.57 3.99 14.64
CA TYR A 43 -3.52 4.81 14.04
C TYR A 43 -2.56 3.98 13.17
N ALA A 44 -2.10 2.84 13.67
CA ALA A 44 -1.10 2.02 12.97
C ALA A 44 -1.61 1.47 11.63
N ILE A 45 -2.90 1.13 11.50
CA ILE A 45 -3.45 0.67 10.21
C ILE A 45 -3.60 1.82 9.21
N ILE A 46 -3.96 3.02 9.67
CA ILE A 46 -3.98 4.23 8.83
C ILE A 46 -2.57 4.52 8.33
N ARG A 47 -1.57 4.47 9.23
CA ARG A 47 -0.18 4.74 8.88
C ARG A 47 0.39 3.68 7.94
N LEU A 48 0.14 2.40 8.19
CA LEU A 48 0.57 1.31 7.32
C LEU A 48 0.01 1.45 5.90
N TYR A 49 -1.27 1.81 5.77
CA TYR A 49 -1.88 2.09 4.48
C TYR A 49 -1.16 3.25 3.77
N ARG A 50 -0.91 4.36 4.46
CA ARG A 50 -0.21 5.54 3.91
C ARG A 50 1.19 5.18 3.41
N GLU A 51 1.98 4.47 4.21
CA GLU A 51 3.33 4.07 3.82
C GLU A 51 3.30 3.13 2.59
N PHE A 52 2.34 2.20 2.54
CA PHE A 52 2.16 1.30 1.39
C PHE A 52 1.69 2.06 0.13
N GLU A 53 0.77 3.01 0.28
CA GLU A 53 0.31 3.91 -0.79
C GLU A 53 1.47 4.71 -1.37
N GLN A 54 2.31 5.31 -0.51
CA GLN A 54 3.48 6.07 -0.92
C GLN A 54 4.51 5.18 -1.62
N MET A 55 4.76 3.97 -1.11
CA MET A 55 5.60 2.98 -1.79
C MET A 55 5.05 2.68 -3.18
N MET A 56 3.76 2.36 -3.31
CA MET A 56 3.14 2.03 -4.60
C MET A 56 3.23 3.20 -5.60
N LEU A 57 3.02 4.43 -5.17
CA LEU A 57 3.22 5.63 -5.99
C LEU A 57 4.67 5.71 -6.48
N HIS A 58 5.63 5.63 -5.57
CA HIS A 58 7.05 5.75 -5.89
C HIS A 58 7.57 4.63 -6.81
N VAL A 59 7.06 3.40 -6.70
CA VAL A 59 7.47 2.32 -7.60
C VAL A 59 6.88 2.47 -9.01
N ILE A 60 5.67 3.03 -9.15
CA ILE A 60 5.11 3.39 -10.48
C ILE A 60 5.97 4.50 -11.10
N ILE A 61 6.24 5.54 -10.33
CA ILE A 61 7.08 6.65 -10.78
C ILE A 61 8.46 6.13 -11.19
N GLY A 62 9.07 5.28 -10.36
CA GLY A 62 10.35 4.64 -10.66
C GLY A 62 10.31 3.76 -11.91
N ALA A 63 9.21 3.05 -12.17
CA ALA A 63 9.07 2.25 -13.39
C ALA A 63 9.12 3.15 -14.64
N ILE A 64 8.35 4.24 -14.64
CA ILE A 64 8.29 5.21 -15.77
C ILE A 64 9.59 5.99 -15.92
N ASN A 65 10.17 6.43 -14.80
CA ASN A 65 11.41 7.22 -14.78
C ASN A 65 12.62 6.40 -15.24
N ASN A 66 12.65 5.09 -14.92
CA ASN A 66 13.72 4.20 -15.36
C ASN A 66 13.55 3.76 -16.81
N ASP A 67 12.30 3.64 -17.28
CA ASP A 67 11.96 3.26 -18.65
C ASP A 67 10.63 3.90 -19.10
N SER A 68 10.71 4.94 -19.95
CA SER A 68 9.53 5.64 -20.46
C SER A 68 8.77 4.85 -21.53
N SER A 69 9.29 3.71 -22.03
CA SER A 69 8.49 2.84 -22.90
C SER A 69 7.31 2.23 -22.14
N VAL A 70 7.45 2.01 -20.83
CA VAL A 70 6.39 1.46 -19.95
C VAL A 70 5.10 2.27 -20.06
N ILE A 71 5.20 3.59 -19.94
CA ILE A 71 4.03 4.48 -20.05
C ILE A 71 3.61 4.68 -21.51
N SER A 72 4.56 4.66 -22.44
CA SER A 72 4.28 4.81 -23.88
C SER A 72 3.45 3.65 -24.42
N GLU A 73 3.79 2.41 -24.06
CA GLU A 73 3.03 1.20 -24.39
C GLU A 73 1.63 1.20 -23.79
N THR A 74 1.48 1.77 -22.58
CA THR A 74 0.20 1.79 -21.87
C THR A 74 -0.75 2.85 -22.43
N THR A 75 -0.22 4.00 -22.85
CA THR A 75 -1.03 5.17 -23.27
C THR A 75 -1.10 5.35 -24.78
N GLY A 76 -0.21 4.72 -25.55
CA GLY A 76 -0.05 4.95 -26.98
C GLY A 76 0.61 6.30 -27.34
N VAL A 77 1.13 7.02 -26.34
CA VAL A 77 1.78 8.33 -26.53
C VAL A 77 3.30 8.15 -26.44
N GLU A 78 4.06 8.71 -27.37
CA GLU A 78 5.51 8.68 -27.30
C GLU A 78 6.03 9.68 -26.26
N PHE A 79 6.81 9.18 -25.30
CA PHE A 79 7.50 10.01 -24.32
C PHE A 79 9.01 10.09 -24.59
N PRO A 80 9.66 11.21 -24.25
CA PRO A 80 11.12 11.29 -24.24
C PRO A 80 11.75 10.17 -23.41
N LYS A 81 12.95 9.71 -23.80
CA LYS A 81 13.71 8.65 -23.09
C LYS A 81 14.06 8.99 -21.64
N HIS A 82 14.04 10.28 -21.30
CA HIS A 82 14.55 10.79 -20.02
C HIS A 82 13.50 11.70 -19.40
N LEU A 83 12.58 11.10 -18.66
CA LEU A 83 11.62 11.83 -17.82
C LEU A 83 12.20 12.01 -16.42
N THR A 84 12.03 13.20 -15.83
CA THR A 84 12.43 13.43 -14.43
C THR A 84 11.44 12.80 -13.46
N ASP A 85 11.82 12.67 -12.19
CA ASP A 85 10.95 12.12 -11.12
C ASP A 85 9.66 12.95 -11.02
N GLU A 86 9.78 14.28 -11.08
CA GLU A 86 8.67 15.23 -10.95
C GLU A 86 7.69 15.14 -12.13
N VAL A 87 8.21 14.95 -13.35
CA VAL A 87 7.35 14.75 -14.53
C VAL A 87 6.60 13.43 -14.42
N CYS A 88 7.28 12.35 -14.00
CA CYS A 88 6.65 11.05 -13.80
C CYS A 88 5.61 11.09 -12.67
N GLU A 89 5.88 11.80 -11.58
CA GLU A 89 4.93 12.04 -10.51
C GLU A 89 3.70 12.80 -11.01
N TYR A 90 3.89 13.86 -11.81
CA TYR A 90 2.78 14.59 -12.40
C TYR A 90 1.94 13.71 -13.35
N LEU A 91 2.58 12.84 -14.15
CA LEU A 91 1.86 11.89 -15.01
C LEU A 91 1.00 10.92 -14.20
N VAL A 92 1.46 10.50 -13.02
CA VAL A 92 0.71 9.59 -12.16
C VAL A 92 -0.40 10.31 -11.41
N LEU A 93 -0.12 11.48 -10.82
CA LEU A 93 -1.04 12.17 -9.93
C LEU A 93 -2.01 13.12 -10.65
N GLY A 94 -1.61 13.73 -11.77
CA GLY A 94 -2.41 14.71 -12.50
C GLY A 94 -2.85 15.92 -11.65
N GLY A 95 -2.08 16.27 -10.62
CA GLY A 95 -2.45 17.30 -9.62
C GLY A 95 -3.35 16.83 -8.48
N GLY A 96 -3.71 15.55 -8.43
CA GLY A 96 -4.45 14.92 -7.34
C GLY A 96 -3.55 14.18 -6.35
N TYR A 97 -4.11 13.14 -5.73
CA TYR A 97 -3.40 12.22 -4.84
C TYR A 97 -3.56 10.78 -5.33
N PHE A 98 -2.58 9.94 -5.02
CA PHE A 98 -2.65 8.51 -5.32
C PHE A 98 -3.54 7.82 -4.28
N ASP A 99 -4.51 7.02 -4.72
CA ASP A 99 -5.37 6.22 -3.83
C ASP A 99 -5.86 4.97 -4.57
N PHE A 100 -6.24 3.93 -3.81
CA PHE A 100 -6.77 2.69 -4.35
C PHE A 100 -7.73 1.99 -3.38
N LYS A 101 -8.64 1.18 -3.94
CA LYS A 101 -9.62 0.41 -3.15
C LYS A 101 -9.32 -1.07 -3.23
N GLY A 102 -8.78 -1.63 -2.15
CA GLY A 102 -8.41 -3.04 -2.08
C GLY A 102 -7.42 -3.46 -3.17
N ARG A 103 -7.28 -4.77 -3.40
CA ARG A 103 -6.34 -5.29 -4.40
C ARG A 103 -6.78 -4.96 -5.81
N ASP A 104 -8.05 -5.19 -6.12
CA ASP A 104 -8.53 -5.07 -7.49
C ASP A 104 -8.56 -3.60 -7.95
N GLY A 105 -8.80 -2.66 -7.02
CA GLY A 105 -8.62 -1.23 -7.26
C GLY A 105 -7.16 -0.84 -7.48
N LEU A 106 -6.22 -1.40 -6.71
CA LEU A 106 -4.78 -1.17 -6.93
C LEU A 106 -4.34 -1.66 -8.31
N ILE A 107 -4.76 -2.87 -8.70
CA ILE A 107 -4.48 -3.41 -10.04
C ILE A 107 -5.06 -2.49 -11.13
N LYS A 108 -6.31 -2.02 -10.96
CA LYS A 108 -6.91 -1.07 -11.91
C LYS A 108 -6.12 0.23 -12.00
N THR A 109 -5.60 0.73 -10.89
CA THR A 109 -4.73 1.92 -10.87
C THR A 109 -3.41 1.66 -11.59
N LEU A 110 -2.74 0.53 -11.31
CA LEU A 110 -1.47 0.16 -11.96
C LEU A 110 -1.60 0.09 -13.49
N LYS A 111 -2.67 -0.53 -13.99
CA LYS A 111 -2.93 -0.68 -15.43
C LYS A 111 -3.08 0.64 -16.20
N LYS A 112 -3.22 1.78 -15.52
CA LYS A 112 -3.21 3.10 -16.16
C LYS A 112 -1.79 3.55 -16.54
N TYR A 113 -0.77 2.96 -15.93
CA TYR A 113 0.60 3.46 -15.99
C TYR A 113 1.62 2.42 -16.45
N VAL A 114 1.31 1.13 -16.28
CA VAL A 114 2.19 0.03 -16.70
C VAL A 114 1.42 -1.02 -17.52
N PRO A 115 2.07 -1.72 -18.47
CA PRO A 115 1.43 -2.76 -19.29
C PRO A 115 0.95 -3.95 -18.45
N GLU A 116 -0.03 -4.72 -18.95
CA GLU A 116 -0.62 -5.88 -18.24
C GLU A 116 0.44 -6.89 -17.77
N ALA A 117 1.47 -7.11 -18.58
CA ALA A 117 2.54 -8.08 -18.32
C ALA A 117 3.61 -7.55 -17.32
N HIS A 118 3.52 -6.29 -16.89
CA HIS A 118 4.53 -5.67 -16.04
C HIS A 118 4.62 -6.37 -14.66
N TYR A 119 5.84 -6.49 -14.13
CA TYR A 119 6.09 -7.23 -12.88
C TYR A 119 5.32 -6.66 -11.68
N LEU A 120 5.06 -5.35 -11.64
CA LEU A 120 4.24 -4.71 -10.60
C LEU A 120 2.82 -5.29 -10.54
N ILE A 121 2.20 -5.51 -11.70
CA ILE A 121 0.87 -6.14 -11.77
C ILE A 121 0.99 -7.60 -11.32
N SER A 122 1.99 -8.32 -11.82
CA SER A 122 2.23 -9.72 -11.47
C SER A 122 2.44 -9.94 -9.96
N ALA A 123 3.17 -9.04 -9.29
CA ALA A 123 3.40 -9.09 -7.84
C ALA A 123 2.10 -8.88 -7.06
N VAL A 124 1.35 -7.80 -7.36
CA VAL A 124 0.11 -7.45 -6.63
C VAL A 124 -1.03 -8.44 -6.89
N LYS A 125 -1.10 -9.04 -8.09
CA LYS A 125 -2.20 -9.91 -8.52
C LYS A 125 -2.21 -11.27 -7.81
N LYS A 126 -1.11 -11.68 -7.16
CA LYS A 126 -1.01 -12.98 -6.47
C LYS A 126 -2.13 -13.14 -5.44
N SER A 127 -2.79 -14.31 -5.48
CA SER A 127 -3.96 -14.59 -4.64
C SER A 127 -3.67 -14.50 -3.14
N LYS A 128 -2.45 -14.84 -2.71
CA LYS A 128 -1.99 -14.76 -1.32
C LYS A 128 -2.08 -13.34 -0.71
N TYR A 129 -2.11 -12.29 -1.53
CA TYR A 129 -2.17 -10.90 -1.05
C TYR A 129 -3.57 -10.31 -1.04
N LYS A 130 -4.54 -10.97 -1.67
CA LYS A 130 -5.91 -10.44 -1.80
C LYS A 130 -6.49 -10.05 -0.45
N ASP A 131 -6.51 -11.01 0.47
CA ASP A 131 -7.16 -10.84 1.76
C ASP A 131 -6.53 -9.70 2.60
N ALA A 132 -5.19 -9.58 2.58
CA ALA A 132 -4.48 -8.53 3.29
C ALA A 132 -4.74 -7.13 2.69
N LEU A 133 -4.75 -6.99 1.37
CA LEU A 133 -4.99 -5.72 0.69
C LEU A 133 -6.45 -5.25 0.84
N GLU A 134 -7.42 -6.17 0.79
CA GLU A 134 -8.82 -5.85 1.09
C GLU A 134 -8.99 -5.39 2.55
N LYS A 135 -8.38 -6.10 3.50
CA LYS A 135 -8.41 -5.74 4.92
C LYS A 135 -7.73 -4.40 5.18
N LEU A 136 -6.56 -4.15 4.59
CA LEU A 136 -5.83 -2.89 4.73
C LEU A 136 -6.70 -1.69 4.35
N SER A 137 -7.31 -1.73 3.15
CA SER A 137 -8.16 -0.65 2.65
C SER A 137 -9.43 -0.47 3.50
N ALA A 138 -10.11 -1.56 3.83
CA ALA A 138 -11.36 -1.51 4.59
C ALA A 138 -11.16 -1.06 6.05
N LEU A 139 -10.13 -1.58 6.73
CA LEU A 139 -9.84 -1.26 8.12
C LEU A 139 -9.27 0.16 8.29
N ARG A 140 -8.43 0.63 7.37
CA ARG A 140 -7.99 2.04 7.33
C ARG A 140 -9.19 2.98 7.20
N ASN A 141 -10.10 2.70 6.28
CA ASN A 141 -11.28 3.54 6.07
C ASN A 141 -12.22 3.52 7.28
N TYR A 142 -12.35 2.39 7.98
CA TYR A 142 -13.16 2.35 9.19
C TYR A 142 -12.50 3.09 10.35
N ALA A 143 -11.19 2.92 10.55
CA ALA A 143 -10.42 3.64 11.57
C ALA A 143 -10.45 5.17 11.36
N ALA A 144 -10.43 5.63 10.12
CA ALA A 144 -10.39 7.06 9.80
C ALA A 144 -11.76 7.76 9.87
N HIS A 145 -12.86 7.06 9.56
CA HIS A 145 -14.16 7.71 9.33
C HIS A 145 -15.28 7.24 10.26
N GLU A 146 -15.20 6.04 10.81
CA GLU A 146 -16.20 5.43 11.71
C GLU A 146 -17.67 5.45 11.22
N SER A 147 -17.89 5.69 9.92
CA SER A 147 -19.23 5.76 9.33
C SER A 147 -19.87 4.38 9.21
N ALA A 148 -21.20 4.34 9.10
CA ALA A 148 -21.93 3.09 8.87
C ALA A 148 -21.46 2.37 7.59
N GLN A 149 -21.06 3.12 6.55
CA GLN A 149 -20.53 2.55 5.32
C GLN A 149 -19.16 1.91 5.53
N SER A 150 -18.22 2.60 6.17
CA SER A 150 -16.87 2.06 6.40
C SER A 150 -16.92 0.87 7.37
N LYS A 151 -17.79 0.90 8.38
CA LYS A 151 -18.05 -0.25 9.26
C LYS A 151 -18.52 -1.49 8.49
N ARG A 152 -19.49 -1.34 7.57
CA ARG A 152 -19.97 -2.46 6.75
C ARG A 152 -18.86 -3.06 5.89
N ALA A 153 -18.04 -2.20 5.27
CA ALA A 153 -16.90 -2.65 4.47
C ALA A 153 -15.86 -3.41 5.32
N ALA A 154 -15.53 -2.90 6.51
CA ALA A 154 -14.64 -3.57 7.45
C ALA A 154 -15.17 -4.94 7.86
N LEU A 155 -16.45 -5.04 8.26
CA LEU A 155 -17.11 -6.31 8.62
C LEU A 155 -17.06 -7.35 7.51
N ALA A 156 -17.30 -6.93 6.26
CA ALA A 156 -17.19 -7.79 5.09
C ALA A 156 -15.76 -8.30 4.88
N ALA A 157 -14.76 -7.40 4.97
CA ALA A 157 -13.36 -7.74 4.78
C ALA A 157 -12.82 -8.70 5.87
N ILE A 158 -13.21 -8.50 7.13
CA ILE A 158 -12.80 -9.38 8.25
C ILE A 158 -13.70 -10.60 8.42
N ARG A 159 -14.78 -10.71 7.63
CA ARG A 159 -15.80 -11.77 7.68
C ARG A 159 -16.41 -11.96 9.08
N GLN A 160 -16.77 -10.86 9.72
CA GLN A 160 -17.43 -10.87 11.03
C GLN A 160 -18.79 -10.18 11.00
N LYS A 161 -19.66 -10.51 11.95
CA LYS A 161 -20.99 -9.89 12.10
C LYS A 161 -20.95 -8.61 12.95
N ARG A 162 -19.96 -8.48 13.82
CA ARG A 162 -19.81 -7.35 14.76
C ARG A 162 -18.34 -6.99 14.91
N VAL A 163 -18.09 -5.70 15.08
CA VAL A 163 -16.78 -5.12 15.39
C VAL A 163 -16.99 -3.84 16.18
N GLY A 164 -16.09 -3.58 17.14
CA GLY A 164 -16.01 -2.33 17.90
C GLY A 164 -15.42 -1.23 17.02
N THR A 165 -14.09 -1.11 17.02
CA THR A 165 -13.28 -0.31 16.07
C THR A 165 -12.35 -1.22 15.27
N SER A 166 -11.70 -0.70 14.21
CA SER A 166 -10.64 -1.46 13.51
C SER A 166 -9.54 -1.89 14.47
N GLY A 167 -9.10 -0.99 15.34
CA GLY A 167 -8.06 -1.21 16.33
C GLY A 167 -8.41 -2.29 17.34
N SER A 168 -9.67 -2.32 17.80
CA SER A 168 -10.16 -3.37 18.70
C SER A 168 -10.08 -4.77 18.09
N TRP A 169 -10.21 -4.87 16.77
CA TRP A 169 -10.06 -6.13 16.04
C TRP A 169 -8.59 -6.46 15.77
N LEU A 170 -7.80 -5.45 15.38
CA LEU A 170 -6.40 -5.59 14.97
C LEU A 170 -5.46 -6.00 16.10
N LYS A 171 -5.71 -5.53 17.33
CA LYS A 171 -4.87 -5.82 18.51
C LYS A 171 -4.90 -7.28 18.98
N LEU A 172 -5.79 -8.09 18.41
CA LEU A 172 -6.00 -9.47 18.84
C LEU A 172 -5.27 -10.44 17.91
N GLN A 173 -4.70 -11.51 18.49
CA GLN A 173 -4.25 -12.70 17.75
C GLN A 173 -3.29 -12.40 16.58
N GLY A 174 -2.44 -11.38 16.71
CA GLY A 174 -1.46 -11.01 15.67
C GLY A 174 -2.09 -10.55 14.34
N ARG A 175 -3.35 -10.11 14.33
CA ARG A 175 -4.07 -9.73 13.10
C ARG A 175 -3.42 -8.56 12.38
N TYR A 176 -2.93 -7.55 13.11
CA TYR A 176 -2.14 -6.46 12.53
C TYR A 176 -0.87 -6.99 11.85
N ALA A 177 -0.06 -7.76 12.58
CA ALA A 177 1.18 -8.33 12.07
C ALA A 177 0.95 -9.22 10.84
N SER A 178 -0.16 -9.97 10.79
CA SER A 178 -0.52 -10.77 9.61
C SER A 178 -0.78 -9.92 8.36
N ILE A 179 -1.42 -8.76 8.49
CA ILE A 179 -1.62 -7.83 7.36
C ILE A 179 -0.29 -7.23 6.95
N SER A 180 0.45 -6.66 7.91
CA SER A 180 1.76 -6.03 7.68
C SER A 180 2.75 -6.98 7.02
N THR A 181 2.85 -8.23 7.48
CA THR A 181 3.69 -9.27 6.87
C THR A 181 3.35 -9.49 5.39
N LYS A 182 2.06 -9.56 5.04
CA LYS A 182 1.66 -9.74 3.64
C LYS A 182 1.97 -8.53 2.77
N LEU A 183 1.95 -7.32 3.32
CA LEU A 183 2.38 -6.12 2.58
C LEU A 183 3.91 -6.08 2.42
N LYS A 184 4.67 -6.47 3.45
CA LYS A 184 6.12 -6.64 3.36
C LYS A 184 6.50 -7.68 2.31
N GLU A 185 5.77 -8.79 2.22
CA GLU A 185 5.96 -9.79 1.16
C GLU A 185 5.69 -9.19 -0.25
N VAL A 186 4.67 -8.34 -0.43
CA VAL A 186 4.45 -7.62 -1.69
C VAL A 186 5.65 -6.73 -2.02
N ALA A 187 6.13 -5.95 -1.05
CA ALA A 187 7.28 -5.07 -1.23
C ALA A 187 8.55 -5.85 -1.58
N GLN A 188 8.80 -6.97 -0.91
CA GLN A 188 9.94 -7.84 -1.20
C GLN A 188 9.87 -8.40 -2.62
N GLU A 189 8.70 -8.82 -3.09
CA GLU A 189 8.57 -9.29 -4.47
C GLU A 189 8.78 -8.19 -5.51
N ILE A 190 8.33 -6.96 -5.21
CA ILE A 190 8.61 -5.79 -6.06
C ILE A 190 10.11 -5.51 -6.08
N HIS A 191 10.77 -5.53 -4.91
CA HIS A 191 12.21 -5.37 -4.78
C HIS A 191 12.97 -6.39 -5.63
N ASP A 192 12.62 -7.66 -5.52
CA ASP A 192 13.33 -8.76 -6.18
C ASP A 192 13.10 -8.78 -7.69
N SER A 193 11.93 -8.33 -8.14
CA SER A 193 11.58 -8.25 -9.57
C SER A 193 12.08 -6.98 -10.25
N ALA A 194 12.43 -5.94 -9.49
CA ALA A 194 12.88 -4.68 -10.05
C ALA A 194 14.25 -4.82 -10.71
N PRO A 195 14.43 -4.31 -11.95
CA PRO A 195 15.70 -4.44 -12.67
C PRO A 195 16.84 -3.65 -12.01
N TYR A 196 16.51 -2.59 -11.24
CA TYR A 196 17.47 -1.68 -10.58
C TYR A 196 17.00 -1.26 -9.18
#